data_AF-B8F9V1-F1
#
_entry.id   AF-B8F9V1-F1
#
_cell.length_a   1.000
_cell.length_b   1.000
_cell.length_c   1.000
_cell.angle_alpha   90.00
_cell.angle_beta   90.00
_cell.angle_gamma   90.00
#
_symmetry.space_group_name_H-M   'P 1'
#
loop_
_entity.id
_entity.type
_entity.pdbx_description
1 polymer ?
#
loop_
_entity_poly.entity_id
_entity_poly.type
_entity_poly.pdbx_seq_one_letter_code
_entity_poly.pdbx_strand_id
1 'polypeptide(L)'
;MDDKTVSIAQNWLTIDQGHTELKLVDLGLIVHRHTPDEVLEFLGYLCQDYDRHLKRHIRKDKTDPRINDIVARRFRVKMALNTLRNAITRKAA
;
A
#
# COMPACT_ATOMS: atom_id res chain seq x y z
N MET A 1 16.45 -0.47 -6.03
CA MET A 1 15.14 -0.82 -6.65
C MET A 1 15.06 -0.10 -7.99
N ASP A 2 14.37 -0.61 -9.03
CA ASP A 2 14.27 0.14 -10.30
C ASP A 2 13.06 1.08 -10.30
N ASP A 3 13.19 2.21 -11.01
CA ASP A 3 12.19 3.28 -11.07
C ASP A 3 10.86 2.80 -11.68
N LYS A 4 10.92 1.84 -12.61
CA LYS A 4 9.73 1.23 -13.22
C LYS A 4 8.91 0.47 -12.18
N THR A 5 9.54 -0.31 -11.32
CA THR A 5 8.89 -1.04 -10.22
C THR A 5 8.30 -0.06 -9.22
N VAL A 6 9.03 0.99 -8.85
CA VAL A 6 8.54 2.04 -7.94
C VAL A 6 7.29 2.70 -8.52
N SER A 7 7.31 3.05 -9.81
CA SER A 7 6.16 3.63 -10.52
C SER A 7 4.94 2.71 -10.53
N ILE A 8 5.11 1.42 -10.86
CA ILE A 8 4.01 0.44 -10.83
C ILE A 8 3.43 0.28 -9.41
N ALA A 9 4.30 0.22 -8.38
CA ALA A 9 3.85 0.15 -7.00
C ALA A 9 3.14 1.44 -6.56
N GLN A 10 3.63 2.61 -6.98
CA GLN A 10 3.03 3.90 -6.68
C GLN A 10 1.63 4.02 -7.27
N ASN A 11 1.39 3.50 -8.48
CA ASN A 11 0.06 3.51 -9.10
C ASN A 11 -1.00 2.81 -8.25
N TRP A 12 -0.65 1.72 -7.55
CA TRP A 12 -1.57 1.09 -6.61
C TRP A 12 -1.93 2.02 -5.45
N LEU A 13 -0.98 2.83 -4.99
CA LEU A 13 -1.11 3.75 -3.86
C LEU A 13 -1.68 5.12 -4.24
N THR A 14 -1.95 5.36 -5.52
CA THR A 14 -2.58 6.59 -6.01
C THR A 14 -4.07 6.33 -6.26
N ILE A 15 -4.93 7.16 -5.67
CA ILE A 15 -6.37 7.13 -5.87
C ILE A 15 -6.74 8.37 -6.69
N ASP A 16 -7.24 8.14 -7.90
CA ASP A 16 -7.80 9.18 -8.74
C ASP A 16 -9.18 9.61 -8.21
N GLN A 17 -9.33 10.89 -7.92
CA GLN A 17 -10.59 11.52 -7.50
C GLN A 17 -11.14 12.47 -8.58
N GLY A 18 -10.72 12.31 -9.83
CA GLY A 18 -11.14 13.06 -11.00
C GLY A 18 -10.39 14.39 -11.17
N HIS A 19 -10.37 15.22 -10.13
CA HIS A 19 -9.67 16.51 -10.15
C HIS A 19 -8.37 16.52 -9.33
N THR A 20 -8.23 15.55 -8.43
CA THR A 20 -7.08 15.44 -7.54
C THR A 20 -6.65 13.99 -7.41
N GLU A 21 -5.35 13.79 -7.24
CA GLU A 21 -4.79 12.49 -6.89
C GLU A 21 -4.51 12.43 -5.39
N LEU A 22 -5.10 11.46 -4.71
CA LEU A 22 -4.74 11.13 -3.34
C LEU A 22 -3.68 10.05 -3.35
N LYS A 23 -2.45 10.39 -2.97
CA LYS A 23 -1.41 9.41 -2.67
C LYS A 23 -1.59 8.91 -1.25
N LEU A 24 -1.86 7.62 -1.08
CA LEU A 24 -1.89 6.96 0.24
C LEU A 24 -0.53 7.04 0.92
N VAL A 25 0.54 6.86 0.13
CA VAL A 25 1.94 6.93 0.52
C VAL A 25 2.72 7.38 -0.72
N ASP A 26 3.73 8.24 -0.54
CA ASP A 26 4.68 8.58 -1.60
C ASP A 26 5.92 7.67 -1.53
N LEU A 27 5.95 6.64 -2.39
CA LEU A 27 7.07 5.70 -2.48
C LEU A 27 8.32 6.34 -3.08
N GLY A 28 8.15 7.36 -3.94
CA GLY A 28 9.26 8.09 -4.51
C GLY A 28 10.11 8.67 -3.39
N LEU A 29 9.50 9.33 -2.41
CA LEU A 29 10.23 9.90 -1.27
C LEU A 29 10.84 8.82 -0.36
N ILE A 30 10.09 7.78 -0.02
CA ILE A 30 10.50 6.77 0.96
C ILE A 30 11.68 5.94 0.44
N VAL A 31 11.63 5.51 -0.82
CA VAL A 31 12.68 4.66 -1.42
C VAL A 31 14.02 5.40 -1.54
N HIS A 32 14.02 6.73 -1.62
CA HIS A 32 15.26 7.51 -1.62
C HIS A 32 15.94 7.60 -0.24
N ARG A 33 15.20 7.35 0.85
CA ARG A 33 15.67 7.53 2.23
C ARG A 33 15.84 6.22 2.99
N HIS A 34 15.27 5.14 2.49
CA HIS A 34 15.19 3.86 3.18
C HIS A 34 15.59 2.72 2.26
N THR A 35 16.14 1.68 2.86
CA THR A 35 16.47 0.42 2.18
C THR A 35 15.19 -0.27 1.69
N PRO A 36 15.29 -1.11 0.64
CA PRO A 36 14.12 -1.85 0.13
C PRO A 36 13.39 -2.66 1.20
N ASP A 37 14.12 -3.27 2.14
CA ASP A 37 13.53 -4.06 3.22
C ASP A 37 12.74 -3.20 4.21
N GLU A 38 13.25 -2.04 4.59
CA GLU A 38 12.51 -1.07 5.43
C GLU A 38 11.23 -0.59 4.74
N VAL A 39 11.26 -0.38 3.41
CA VAL A 39 10.05 -0.02 2.65
C VAL A 39 9.03 -1.16 2.64
N LEU A 40 9.47 -2.40 2.46
CA LEU A 40 8.58 -3.57 2.53
C LEU A 40 7.98 -3.73 3.93
N GLU A 41 8.78 -3.54 4.97
CA GLU A 41 8.36 -3.62 6.36
C GLU A 41 7.32 -2.54 6.68
N PHE A 42 7.57 -1.29 6.27
CA PHE A 42 6.64 -0.18 6.40
C PHE A 42 5.28 -0.47 5.74
N LEU A 43 5.27 -0.93 4.49
CA LEU A 43 4.03 -1.29 3.80
C LEU A 43 3.34 -2.50 4.47
N GLY A 44 4.12 -3.42 5.02
CA GLY A 44 3.63 -4.54 5.84
C GLY A 44 2.89 -4.06 7.09
N TYR A 45 3.48 -3.14 7.86
CA TYR A 45 2.84 -2.53 9.02
C TYR A 45 1.58 -1.76 8.63
N LEU A 46 1.61 -1.03 7.52
CA LEU A 46 0.44 -0.32 7.02
C LEU A 46 -0.72 -1.27 6.68
N CYS A 47 -0.46 -2.42 6.05
CA CYS A 47 -1.46 -3.45 5.86
C CYS A 47 -2.06 -3.96 7.18
N GLN A 48 -1.22 -4.21 8.18
CA GLN A 48 -1.67 -4.68 9.50
C GLN A 48 -2.53 -3.65 10.22
N ASP A 49 -2.23 -2.36 10.08
CA ASP A 49 -3.04 -1.31 10.68
C ASP A 49 -4.42 -1.22 10.02
N TYR A 50 -4.50 -1.33 8.69
CA TYR A 50 -5.78 -1.46 8.00
C TYR A 50 -6.57 -2.70 8.44
N ASP A 51 -5.92 -3.85 8.66
CA ASP A 51 -6.57 -5.05 9.23
C ASP A 51 -7.15 -4.79 10.62
N ARG A 52 -6.40 -4.07 11.46
CA ARG A 52 -6.83 -3.69 12.80
C ARG A 52 -8.04 -2.76 12.74
N HIS A 53 -8.02 -1.76 11.87
CA HIS A 53 -9.15 -0.84 11.66
C HIS A 53 -10.37 -1.56 11.11
N LEU A 54 -10.20 -2.41 10.11
CA LEU A 54 -11.27 -3.22 9.54
C LEU A 54 -11.98 -4.06 10.62
N LYS A 55 -11.21 -4.77 11.45
CA LYS A 55 -11.74 -5.57 12.57
C LYS A 55 -12.53 -4.72 13.56
N ARG A 56 -12.09 -3.50 13.87
CA ARG A 56 -12.81 -2.59 14.77
C ARG A 56 -14.15 -2.15 14.17
N HIS A 57 -14.17 -1.76 12.89
CA HIS A 57 -15.40 -1.34 12.23
C HIS A 57 -16.40 -2.50 12.10
N ILE A 58 -15.98 -3.66 11.60
CA ILE A 58 -16.86 -4.84 11.47
C ILE A 58 -17.47 -5.27 12.80
N ARG A 59 -16.71 -5.20 13.91
CA ARG A 59 -17.21 -5.55 15.24
C ARG A 59 -18.25 -4.55 15.75
N LYS A 60 -18.11 -3.28 15.39
CA LYS A 60 -19.02 -2.21 15.80
C LYS A 60 -20.30 -2.20 14.96
N ASP A 61 -20.15 -2.23 13.64
CA ASP A 61 -21.23 -2.20 12.67
C ASP A 61 -20.75 -2.81 11.35
N LYS A 62 -21.34 -3.93 10.95
CA LYS A 62 -20.98 -4.65 9.71
C LYS A 62 -21.47 -3.95 8.44
N THR A 63 -22.37 -2.97 8.58
CA THR A 63 -22.97 -2.23 7.47
C THR A 63 -22.34 -0.85 7.28
N ASP A 64 -21.35 -0.49 8.11
CA ASP A 64 -20.63 0.79 8.01
C ASP A 64 -19.97 0.91 6.62
N PRO A 65 -20.35 1.89 5.78
CA PRO A 65 -19.80 2.05 4.44
C PRO A 65 -18.28 2.29 4.44
N ARG A 66 -17.69 2.76 5.55
CA ARG A 66 -16.24 2.93 5.70
C ARG A 66 -15.45 1.63 5.59
N ILE A 67 -16.12 0.49 5.82
CA ILE A 67 -15.52 -0.84 5.62
C ILE A 67 -15.02 -0.99 4.18
N ASN A 68 -15.79 -0.50 3.20
CA ASN A 68 -15.42 -0.59 1.77
C ASN A 68 -14.14 0.20 1.49
N ASP A 69 -14.02 1.40 2.05
CA ASP A 69 -12.83 2.23 1.90
C ASP A 69 -11.60 1.60 2.53
N ILE A 70 -11.75 1.01 3.73
CA ILE A 70 -10.66 0.32 4.43
C ILE A 70 -10.20 -0.89 3.63
N VAL A 71 -11.13 -1.70 3.11
CA VAL A 71 -10.82 -2.88 2.28
C VAL A 71 -10.09 -2.45 0.99
N ALA A 72 -10.58 -1.42 0.31
CA ALA A 72 -9.97 -0.91 -0.93
C ALA A 72 -8.54 -0.39 -0.68
N ARG A 73 -8.34 0.41 0.37
CA ARG A 73 -7.01 0.93 0.73
C ARG A 73 -6.05 -0.18 1.13
N ARG A 74 -6.52 -1.15 1.92
CA ARG A 74 -5.73 -2.33 2.30
C ARG A 74 -5.28 -3.13 1.08
N PHE A 75 -6.20 -3.40 0.15
CA PHE A 75 -5.91 -4.13 -1.08
C PHE A 75 -4.81 -3.42 -1.89
N ARG A 76 -4.95 -2.11 -2.09
CA ARG A 76 -3.97 -1.28 -2.79
C ARG A 76 -2.57 -1.36 -2.17
N VAL A 77 -2.48 -1.22 -0.84
CA VAL A 77 -1.21 -1.36 -0.11
C VAL A 77 -0.62 -2.76 -0.27
N LYS A 78 -1.47 -3.79 -0.21
CA LYS A 78 -1.03 -5.18 -0.40
C LYS A 78 -0.49 -5.42 -1.81
N MET A 79 -1.11 -4.84 -2.84
CA MET A 79 -0.64 -4.93 -4.21
C MET A 79 0.70 -4.22 -4.39
N ALA A 80 0.86 -3.00 -3.87
CA ALA A 80 2.13 -2.30 -3.88
C ALA A 80 3.24 -3.11 -3.19
N LEU A 81 2.99 -3.64 -1.99
CA LEU A 81 3.91 -4.50 -1.26
C LEU A 81 4.34 -5.73 -2.08
N ASN A 82 3.37 -6.42 -2.69
CA ASN A 82 3.64 -7.61 -3.49
C ASN A 82 4.43 -7.26 -4.76
N THR A 83 4.14 -6.13 -5.42
CA THR A 83 4.89 -5.64 -6.59
C THR A 83 6.36 -5.43 -6.24
N LEU A 84 6.65 -4.74 -5.13
CA LEU A 84 8.02 -4.48 -4.68
C LEU A 84 8.74 -5.78 -4.31
N ARG A 85 8.09 -6.64 -3.51
CA ARG A 85 8.66 -7.92 -3.07
C ARG A 85 9.03 -8.80 -4.26
N ASN A 86 8.12 -8.96 -5.23
CA ASN A 86 8.38 -9.78 -6.41
C ASN A 86 9.53 -9.24 -7.27
N ALA A 87 9.71 -7.91 -7.33
CA ALA A 87 10.82 -7.31 -8.06
C ALA A 87 12.17 -7.59 -7.38
N ILE A 88 12.22 -7.57 -6.05
CA ILE A 88 13.42 -7.91 -5.28
C ILE A 88 13.76 -9.39 -5.46
N THR A 89 12.79 -10.29 -5.32
CA THR A 89 12.99 -11.74 -5.52
C THR A 89 13.51 -12.04 -6.93
N ARG A 90 12.96 -11.40 -7.97
CA ARG A 90 13.43 -11.58 -9.36
C ARG A 90 14.85 -11.06 -9.61
N LYS A 91 15.34 -10.11 -8.83
CA LYS A 91 16.72 -9.60 -8.95
C LYS A 91 17.75 -10.46 -8.22
N ALA A 92 17.29 -11.26 -7.25
CA ALA A 92 18.14 -12.16 -6.49
C ALA A 92 18.27 -13.56 -7.13
N ALA A 93 17.43 -13.87 -8.11
CA ALA A 93 17.45 -15.10 -8.91
C ALA A 93 18.24 -14.89 -10.20
#